data_AF-A0A958ZJJ8-F1
#
_entry.id   AF-A0A958ZJJ8-F1
#
_cell.length_a   1.000
_cell.length_b   1.000
_cell.length_c   1.000
_cell.angle_alpha   90.00
_cell.angle_beta   90.00
_cell.angle_gamma   90.00
#
_symmetry.space_group_name_H-M   'P 1'
#
loop_
_entity.id
_entity.type
_entity.pdbx_description
1 polymer ?
#
loop_
_entity_poly.entity_id
_entity_poly.type
_entity_poly.pdbx_seq_one_letter_code
_entity_poly.pdbx_strand_id
1 'polypeptide(L)'
;MRQILLFSLLVASLMACDSPTPSATDTPASSSIDFDPQPYISRGQDITDSAFDVLRQHLMQGMQNGGPVAAVDVCNLKALPLLDSLSAAYGVRIARTSLQLRNPANAPDSLER
;
A
#
# COMPACT_ATOMS: atom_id res chain seq x y z
N MET A 1 29.85 -9.72 -34.94
CA MET A 1 29.17 -10.99 -35.24
C MET A 1 29.16 -12.00 -34.09
N ARG A 2 29.88 -11.78 -32.97
CA ARG A 2 29.84 -12.66 -31.78
C ARG A 2 28.73 -12.34 -30.77
N GLN A 3 28.11 -11.16 -30.84
CA GLN A 3 27.04 -10.74 -29.92
C GLN A 3 25.61 -10.97 -30.43
N ILE A 4 25.43 -11.48 -31.65
CA ILE A 4 24.11 -11.87 -32.16
C ILE A 4 23.75 -13.30 -31.71
N LEU A 5 24.74 -14.12 -31.31
CA LEU A 5 24.54 -15.49 -30.80
C LEU A 5 24.16 -15.56 -29.31
N LEU A 6 24.23 -14.46 -28.56
CA LEU A 6 23.86 -14.44 -27.14
C LEU A 6 22.40 -14.01 -26.91
N PHE A 7 21.72 -13.51 -27.94
CA PHE A 7 20.32 -13.08 -27.83
C PHE A 7 19.31 -14.20 -28.14
N SER A 8 19.77 -15.33 -28.67
CA SER A 8 18.95 -16.49 -29.03
C SER A 8 18.88 -17.58 -27.95
N LEU A 9 19.55 -17.42 -26.80
CA LEU A 9 19.58 -18.43 -25.72
C LEU A 9 18.71 -18.09 -24.49
N LEU A 10 17.89 -17.03 -24.53
CA LEU A 10 17.00 -16.67 -23.40
C LEU A 10 15.50 -16.79 -23.73
N VAL A 11 15.15 -17.46 -24.84
CA VAL A 11 13.74 -17.63 -25.29
C VAL A 11 13.20 -19.04 -24.96
N ALA A 12 13.98 -19.92 -24.33
CA ALA A 12 13.60 -21.31 -24.05
C ALA A 12 13.24 -21.59 -22.57
N SER A 13 12.43 -20.75 -21.95
CA SER A 13 11.82 -21.06 -20.63
C SER A 13 10.33 -20.79 -20.54
N LEU A 14 9.64 -20.68 -21.68
CA LEU A 14 8.21 -20.97 -21.74
C LEU A 14 8.04 -22.47 -22.00
N MET A 15 7.69 -23.25 -20.97
CA MET A 15 6.94 -24.52 -21.01
C MET A 15 7.32 -25.43 -19.83
N ALA A 16 6.62 -25.30 -18.69
CA ALA A 16 6.41 -26.34 -17.67
C ALA A 16 5.45 -25.77 -16.60
N CYS A 17 4.31 -26.34 -16.22
CA CYS A 17 3.54 -27.49 -16.66
C CYS A 17 2.06 -27.17 -16.42
N ASP A 18 1.21 -27.62 -17.36
CA ASP A 18 -0.22 -27.80 -17.19
C ASP A 18 -0.45 -29.09 -16.36
N SER A 19 -1.33 -29.07 -15.38
CA SER A 19 -1.77 -30.28 -14.66
C SER A 19 -3.26 -30.18 -14.36
N PRO A 20 -4.11 -31.06 -14.93
CA PRO A 20 -5.53 -31.07 -14.64
C PRO A 20 -5.87 -32.19 -13.64
N THR A 21 -6.44 -31.88 -12.46
CA THR A 21 -7.23 -32.84 -11.65
C THR A 21 -7.89 -32.17 -10.43
N PRO A 22 -8.97 -32.73 -9.84
CA PRO A 22 -10.29 -33.12 -10.35
C PRO A 22 -11.42 -32.22 -9.78
N SER A 23 -12.58 -32.20 -10.46
CA SER A 23 -13.85 -31.72 -9.87
C SER A 23 -14.38 -32.73 -8.85
N ALA A 24 -14.62 -32.27 -7.62
CA ALA A 24 -15.55 -32.89 -6.69
C ALA A 24 -16.61 -31.85 -6.31
N THR A 25 -17.78 -32.02 -6.92
CA THR A 25 -19.01 -31.29 -6.65
C THR A 25 -19.61 -31.78 -5.33
N ASP A 26 -19.84 -30.86 -4.39
CA ASP A 26 -21.08 -30.72 -3.60
C ASP A 26 -20.83 -29.72 -2.46
N THR A 27 -21.00 -28.43 -2.75
CA THR A 27 -21.13 -27.36 -1.76
C THR A 27 -22.15 -26.37 -2.33
N PRO A 28 -23.19 -25.98 -1.55
CA PRO A 28 -24.27 -25.16 -2.07
C PRO A 28 -23.72 -23.86 -2.66
N ALA A 29 -24.15 -23.57 -3.89
CA ALA A 29 -23.68 -22.48 -4.72
C ALA A 29 -23.79 -21.14 -3.99
N SER A 30 -22.68 -20.72 -3.38
CA SER A 30 -22.39 -19.33 -3.10
C SER A 30 -22.35 -18.62 -4.45
N SER A 31 -23.23 -17.65 -4.66
CA SER A 31 -23.17 -16.76 -5.81
C SER A 31 -21.84 -16.02 -5.78
N SER A 32 -20.86 -16.52 -6.52
CA SER A 32 -19.56 -15.86 -6.69
C SER A 32 -19.79 -14.58 -7.49
N ILE A 33 -19.97 -13.47 -6.80
CA ILE A 33 -19.70 -12.15 -7.38
C ILE A 33 -18.26 -12.22 -7.88
N ASP A 34 -18.06 -12.01 -9.18
CA ASP A 34 -16.73 -11.82 -9.77
C ASP A 34 -16.20 -10.46 -9.29
N PHE A 35 -15.53 -10.48 -8.14
CA PHE A 35 -14.92 -9.29 -7.56
C PHE A 35 -13.55 -9.10 -8.20
N ASP A 36 -13.41 -8.06 -9.02
CA ASP A 36 -12.11 -7.60 -9.50
C ASP A 36 -11.48 -6.61 -8.49
N PRO A 37 -10.40 -7.01 -7.78
CA PRO A 37 -9.72 -6.13 -6.81
C PRO A 37 -8.82 -5.08 -7.46
N GLN A 38 -8.41 -5.25 -8.73
CA GLN A 38 -7.37 -4.42 -9.36
C GLN A 38 -7.64 -2.92 -9.34
N PRO A 39 -8.84 -2.41 -9.68
CA PRO A 39 -9.10 -0.97 -9.62
C PRO A 39 -9.01 -0.40 -8.20
N TYR A 40 -9.36 -1.18 -7.18
CA TYR A 40 -9.27 -0.75 -5.77
C TYR A 40 -7.83 -0.74 -5.27
N ILE A 41 -7.03 -1.74 -5.66
CA ILE A 41 -5.60 -1.80 -5.34
C ILE A 41 -4.88 -0.60 -5.96
N SER A 42 -5.07 -0.34 -7.26
CA SER A 42 -4.44 0.79 -7.96
C SER A 42 -4.82 2.12 -7.31
N ARG A 43 -6.12 2.34 -7.06
CA ARG A 43 -6.58 3.56 -6.39
C ARG A 43 -6.02 3.69 -4.97
N GLY A 44 -5.92 2.59 -4.23
CA GLY A 44 -5.33 2.57 -2.89
C GLY A 44 -3.85 2.94 -2.88
N GLN A 45 -3.10 2.47 -3.89
CA GLN A 45 -1.68 2.82 -4.07
C GLN A 45 -1.51 4.32 -4.33
N ASP A 46 -2.28 4.88 -5.28
CA ASP A 46 -2.22 6.31 -5.60
C ASP A 46 -2.50 7.21 -4.38
N ILE A 47 -3.49 6.82 -3.58
CA ILE A 47 -3.85 7.53 -2.34
C ILE A 47 -2.75 7.40 -1.28
N THR A 48 -2.17 6.20 -1.15
CA THR A 48 -1.09 5.94 -0.19
C THR A 48 0.16 6.74 -0.53
N ASP A 49 0.55 6.79 -1.80
CA ASP A 49 1.70 7.57 -2.28
C ASP A 49 1.50 9.06 -2.03
N SER A 50 0.31 9.58 -2.35
CA SER A 50 -0.05 10.98 -2.10
C SER A 50 -0.02 11.33 -0.61
N ALA A 51 -0.57 10.46 0.24
CA ALA A 51 -0.56 10.65 1.69
C ALA A 51 0.86 10.58 2.27
N PHE A 52 1.68 9.65 1.78
CA PHE A 52 3.07 9.53 2.16
C PHE A 52 3.87 10.78 1.81
N ASP A 53 3.70 11.32 0.60
CA ASP A 53 4.42 12.51 0.15
C ASP A 53 4.09 13.75 0.99
N VAL A 54 2.81 13.99 1.28
CA VAL A 54 2.39 15.09 2.16
C VAL A 54 3.04 14.94 3.54
N LEU A 55 2.93 13.77 4.16
CA LEU A 55 3.54 13.52 5.48
C LEU A 55 5.06 13.69 5.45
N ARG A 56 5.72 13.19 4.41
CA ARG A 56 7.17 13.27 4.23
C ARG A 56 7.64 14.71 4.06
N GLN A 57 6.93 15.52 3.29
CA GLN A 57 7.27 16.94 3.10
C GLN A 57 7.22 17.69 4.43
N HIS A 58 6.14 17.54 5.19
CA HIS A 58 6.02 18.15 6.52
C HIS A 58 7.08 17.64 7.50
N LEU A 59 7.37 16.33 7.49
CA LEU A 59 8.43 15.74 8.30
C LEU A 59 9.79 16.37 7.97
N MET A 60 10.12 16.45 6.68
CA MET A 60 11.39 17.03 6.22
C MET A 60 11.51 18.51 6.56
N GLN A 61 10.41 19.26 6.49
CA GLN A 61 10.38 20.65 6.94
C GLN A 61 10.63 20.77 8.45
N GLY A 62 10.01 19.91 9.27
CA GLY A 62 10.29 19.86 10.71
C GLY A 62 11.75 19.54 11.01
N MET A 63 12.31 18.56 10.29
CA MET A 63 13.74 18.20 10.36
C MET A 63 14.65 19.38 10.02
N GLN A 64 14.34 20.14 8.96
CA GLN A 64 15.14 21.30 8.55
C GLN A 64 15.07 22.45 9.56
N ASN A 65 13.89 22.67 10.14
CA ASN A 65 13.63 23.82 11.00
C ASN A 65 14.12 23.63 12.45
N GLY A 66 14.14 22.39 12.95
CA GLY A 66 14.46 22.13 14.36
C GLY A 66 15.02 20.75 14.64
N GLY A 67 15.51 20.05 13.62
CA GLY A 67 16.11 18.74 13.74
C GLY A 67 15.12 17.65 14.18
N PRO A 68 15.64 16.52 14.72
CA PRO A 68 14.83 15.37 15.09
C PRO A 68 13.73 15.67 16.13
N VAL A 69 13.96 16.60 17.05
CA VAL A 69 12.98 16.95 18.09
C VAL A 69 11.73 17.58 17.45
N ALA A 70 11.91 18.60 16.60
CA ALA A 70 10.79 19.23 15.88
C ALA A 70 10.09 18.26 14.90
N ALA A 71 10.83 17.32 14.32
CA ALA A 71 10.26 16.30 13.45
C ALA A 71 9.33 15.31 14.18
N VAL A 72 9.61 15.01 15.45
CA VAL A 72 8.71 14.22 16.30
C VAL A 72 7.40 14.95 16.53
N ASP A 73 7.42 16.28 16.75
CA ASP A 73 6.21 17.09 16.89
C ASP A 73 5.33 17.05 15.64
N VAL A 74 5.94 17.04 14.44
CA VAL A 74 5.18 16.83 13.20
C VAL A 74 4.46 15.50 13.22
N CYS A 75 5.16 14.41 13.57
CA CYS A 75 4.57 13.07 13.62
C CYS A 75 3.50 12.92 14.70
N ASN A 76 3.66 13.61 15.83
CA ASN A 76 2.73 13.57 16.95
C ASN A 76 1.50 14.46 16.70
N LEU A 77 1.69 15.71 16.30
CA LEU A 77 0.64 16.74 16.28
C LEU A 77 0.06 17.01 14.89
N LYS A 78 0.85 16.87 13.82
CA LYS A 78 0.45 17.30 12.47
C LYS A 78 0.01 16.15 11.57
N ALA A 79 0.49 14.94 11.81
CA ALA A 79 0.20 13.80 10.94
C ALA A 79 -1.30 13.50 10.79
N LEU A 80 -2.05 13.43 11.91
CA LEU A 80 -3.49 13.14 11.87
C LEU A 80 -4.31 14.22 11.12
N PRO A 81 -4.19 15.52 11.41
CA PRO A 81 -4.90 16.56 10.64
C PRO A 81 -4.61 16.56 9.12
N LEU A 82 -3.39 16.20 8.73
CA LEU A 82 -3.03 16.07 7.31
C LEU A 82 -3.75 14.90 6.66
N LEU A 83 -3.80 13.75 7.34
CA LEU A 83 -4.55 12.58 6.88
C LEU A 83 -6.06 12.81 6.86
N ASP A 84 -6.61 13.55 7.83
CA ASP A 84 -8.03 13.93 7.84
C ASP A 84 -8.39 14.79 6.62
N SER A 85 -7.51 15.74 6.27
CA SER A 85 -7.69 16.60 5.10
C SER A 85 -7.67 15.80 3.80
N LEU A 86 -6.74 14.85 3.67
CA LEU A 86 -6.67 13.96 2.50
C LEU A 86 -7.83 12.97 2.46
N SER A 87 -8.27 12.46 3.61
CA SER A 87 -9.46 11.60 3.71
C SER A 87 -10.69 12.31 3.15
N ALA A 88 -10.89 13.57 3.54
CA ALA A 88 -11.96 14.41 2.99
C ALA A 88 -11.80 14.63 1.48
N ALA A 89 -10.58 14.88 1.00
CA ALA A 89 -10.31 15.12 -0.42
C ALA A 89 -10.55 13.90 -1.32
N TYR A 90 -10.18 12.70 -0.86
CA TYR A 90 -10.34 11.46 -1.62
C TYR A 90 -11.69 10.75 -1.38
N GLY A 91 -12.45 11.18 -0.37
CA GLY A 91 -13.71 10.55 0.02
C GLY A 91 -13.52 9.14 0.58
N VAL A 92 -12.41 8.89 1.27
CA VAL A 92 -12.07 7.58 1.89
C VAL A 92 -11.52 7.81 3.30
N ARG A 93 -11.50 6.77 4.13
CA ARG A 93 -10.78 6.81 5.41
C ARG A 93 -9.30 6.51 5.16
N ILE A 94 -8.42 7.46 5.46
CA ILE A 94 -6.97 7.27 5.42
C ILE A 94 -6.46 7.30 6.86
N ALA A 95 -5.77 6.24 7.26
CA ALA A 95 -5.11 6.15 8.56
C ALA A 95 -3.69 5.61 8.37
N ARG A 96 -2.80 5.94 9.31
CA ARG A 96 -1.48 5.35 9.42
C ARG A 96 -1.32 4.97 10.86
N THR A 97 -1.20 3.70 11.22
CA THR A 97 -0.95 3.31 12.61
C THR A 97 0.43 2.67 12.80
N SER A 98 0.78 2.35 14.04
CA SER A 98 1.95 1.53 14.40
C SER A 98 1.80 1.00 15.82
N LEU A 99 2.50 -0.08 16.17
CA LEU A 99 2.53 -0.57 17.54
C LEU A 99 3.29 0.36 18.51
N GLN A 100 4.20 1.19 17.99
CA GLN A 100 4.93 2.20 18.75
C GLN A 100 4.39 3.59 18.47
N LEU A 101 3.35 3.95 19.22
CA LEU A 101 2.59 5.17 19.01
C LEU A 101 3.40 6.41 19.34
N ARG A 102 3.45 7.32 18.37
CA ARG A 102 3.91 8.70 18.59
C ARG A 102 2.77 9.57 19.08
N ASN A 103 1.55 9.31 18.61
CA ASN A 103 0.31 9.94 19.07
C ASN A 103 -0.67 8.83 19.52
N PRO A 104 -1.17 8.83 20.77
CA PRO A 104 -2.14 7.85 21.26
C PRO A 104 -3.46 7.80 20.49
N ALA A 105 -3.89 8.93 19.90
CA ALA A 105 -5.11 8.99 19.08
C ALA A 105 -4.99 8.21 17.77
N ASN A 106 -3.78 7.76 17.42
CA ASN A 106 -3.47 7.01 16.22
C ASN A 106 -3.26 5.51 16.50
N ALA A 107 -3.90 5.00 17.55
CA ALA A 107 -3.80 3.59 17.96
C ALA A 107 -4.37 2.65 16.88
N PRO A 108 -3.77 1.46 16.67
CA PRO A 108 -4.31 0.48 15.73
C PRO A 108 -5.67 -0.02 16.21
N ASP A 109 -6.60 -0.20 15.28
CA ASP A 109 -7.89 -0.81 15.58
C ASP A 109 -7.80 -2.35 15.69
N SER A 110 -8.93 -3.05 15.65
CA SER A 110 -8.92 -4.52 15.74
C SER A 110 -8.35 -5.21 14.51
N LEU A 111 -8.31 -4.54 13.35
CA LEU A 111 -7.77 -5.11 12.11
C LEU A 111 -6.26 -4.92 12.00
N GLU A 112 -5.72 -3.93 12.69
CA GLU A 112 -4.32 -3.48 12.57
C GLU A 112 -3.44 -3.92 13.76
N ARG A 113 -3.97 -4.74 14.67
CA ARG A 113 -3.29 -5.21 15.89
C ARG A 113 -2.54 -6.52 15.71
#